data_AF-A0A239H532-F1
#
_entry.id   AF-A0A239H532-F1
#
_cell.length_a   1.000
_cell.length_b   1.000
_cell.length_c   1.000
_cell.angle_alpha   90.00
_cell.angle_beta   90.00
_cell.angle_gamma   90.00
#
_symmetry.space_group_name_H-M   'P 1'
#
loop_
_entity.id
_entity.type
_entity.pdbx_description
1 polymer ?
#
loop_
_entity_poly.entity_id
_entity_poly.type
_entity_poly.pdbx_seq_one_letter_code
_entity_poly.pdbx_strand_id
1 'polypeptide(L)'
;MGRQDSDEAYVLDLCDEVLAERGERQRRFDWLVGDPSPSGRRARLPVDSCWPGHGLVVEYREIQHDRPVTFFDKPEALYDARREALIPANGLELLVIRPADLAADSRGRLLRVREADLAVLRRLLATAEHRLTTDEDRVVAVFRRWLISRGWTAVLPTDHHTDIEAVRDGRRIVGEAKGRTKEPGVDADIAYGQLLRRMTDTSETTRYALVVPTSGLRAARRVPVAVRHVLRIDVYEVTDTDGVRPAAD
;
A
#
# COMPACT_ATOMS: atom_id res chain seq x y z
N MET A 1 -5.78 19.71 24.57
CA MET A 1 -6.36 18.35 24.71
C MET A 1 -6.04 17.64 23.42
N GLY A 2 -5.06 16.74 23.46
CA GLY A 2 -4.28 16.34 22.28
C GLY A 2 -5.02 15.37 21.36
N ARG A 3 -4.74 15.45 20.05
CA ARG A 3 -5.19 14.49 19.02
C ARG A 3 -4.89 13.01 19.31
N GLN A 4 -4.09 12.71 20.33
CA GLN A 4 -3.70 11.35 20.72
C GLN A 4 -4.81 10.57 21.45
N ASP A 5 -5.90 11.21 21.86
CA ASP A 5 -7.02 10.56 22.54
C ASP A 5 -8.25 10.31 21.65
N SER A 6 -8.18 10.51 20.33
CA SER A 6 -9.33 10.24 19.44
C SER A 6 -9.52 8.76 19.16
N ASP A 7 -10.77 8.37 18.85
CA ASP A 7 -11.08 7.00 18.43
C ASP A 7 -10.43 6.67 17.08
N GLU A 8 -10.30 7.66 16.18
CA GLU A 8 -9.48 7.57 14.97
C GLU A 8 -8.04 7.15 15.31
N ALA A 9 -7.35 7.88 16.20
CA ALA A 9 -5.97 7.57 16.55
C ALA A 9 -5.83 6.16 17.13
N TYR A 10 -6.75 5.77 18.02
CA TYR A 10 -6.79 4.42 18.59
C TYR A 10 -6.92 3.35 17.50
N VAL A 11 -7.86 3.48 16.56
CA VAL A 11 -8.09 2.50 15.50
C VAL A 11 -6.89 2.42 14.56
N LEU A 12 -6.32 3.55 14.15
CA LEU A 12 -5.18 3.56 13.24
C LEU A 12 -3.92 2.97 13.88
N ASP A 13 -3.71 3.17 15.18
CA ASP A 13 -2.60 2.55 15.92
C ASP A 13 -2.77 1.02 16.04
N LEU A 14 -4.01 0.52 16.18
CA LEU A 14 -4.27 -0.92 16.09
C LEU A 14 -4.01 -1.47 14.68
N CYS A 15 -4.35 -0.71 13.64
CA CYS A 15 -4.04 -1.09 12.25
C CYS A 15 -2.52 -1.19 12.04
N ASP A 16 -1.72 -0.25 12.59
CA ASP A 16 -0.26 -0.33 12.49
C ASP A 16 0.29 -1.65 13.06
N GLU A 17 -0.25 -2.09 14.19
CA GLU A 17 0.16 -3.34 14.83
C GLU A 17 -0.23 -4.55 14.00
N VAL A 18 -1.46 -4.59 13.48
CA VAL A 18 -1.93 -5.71 12.65
C VAL A 18 -1.12 -5.82 11.36
N LEU A 19 -0.76 -4.69 10.76
CA LEU A 19 -0.03 -4.63 9.49
C LEU A 19 1.49 -4.71 9.69
N ALA A 20 1.99 -4.58 10.92
CA ALA A 20 3.42 -4.47 11.23
C ALA A 20 4.13 -3.35 10.43
N GLU A 21 3.38 -2.31 10.05
CA GLU A 21 3.85 -1.13 9.33
C GLU A 21 3.20 0.10 9.97
N ARG A 22 3.98 1.16 10.20
CA ARG A 22 3.43 2.42 10.69
C ARG A 22 2.81 3.20 9.54
N GLY A 23 1.51 3.43 9.60
CA GLY A 23 0.78 4.17 8.59
C GLY A 23 1.14 5.66 8.56
N GLU A 24 1.12 6.22 7.36
CA GLU A 24 1.32 7.64 7.10
C GLU A 24 0.02 8.41 7.37
N ARG A 25 -0.09 8.94 8.60
CA ARG A 25 -1.24 9.72 9.04
C ARG A 25 -1.43 10.98 8.17
N GLN A 26 -2.67 11.32 7.86
CA GLN A 26 -3.04 12.53 7.12
C GLN A 26 -2.35 12.68 5.76
N ARG A 27 -2.00 11.54 5.11
CA ARG A 27 -1.34 11.52 3.81
C ARG A 27 -2.18 12.27 2.79
N ARG A 28 -1.51 13.00 1.90
CA ARG A 28 -2.13 13.76 0.82
C ARG A 28 -1.60 13.26 -0.51
N PHE A 29 -2.49 13.14 -1.48
CA PHE A 29 -2.15 12.76 -2.84
C PHE A 29 -2.35 13.93 -3.78
N ASP A 30 -1.54 13.99 -4.84
CA ASP A 30 -1.61 15.08 -5.82
C ASP A 30 -2.88 15.00 -6.68
N TRP A 31 -3.41 13.79 -6.87
CA TRP A 31 -4.65 13.50 -7.59
C TRP A 31 -5.91 13.60 -6.71
N LEU A 32 -5.78 13.60 -5.38
CA LEU A 32 -6.92 13.68 -4.46
C LEU A 32 -7.11 15.13 -4.01
N VAL A 33 -7.84 15.91 -4.81
CA VAL A 33 -8.05 17.34 -4.56
C VAL A 33 -9.50 17.73 -4.35
N GLY A 34 -9.70 18.76 -3.53
CA GLY A 34 -10.98 19.40 -3.28
C GLY A 34 -11.44 20.26 -4.46
N ASP A 35 -12.61 20.86 -4.28
CA ASP A 35 -13.19 21.76 -5.29
C ASP A 35 -12.38 23.06 -5.36
N PRO A 36 -12.33 23.71 -6.53
CA PRO A 36 -11.64 24.98 -6.68
C PRO A 36 -12.24 26.02 -5.73
N SER A 37 -11.37 26.76 -5.06
CA SER A 37 -11.73 27.97 -4.32
C SER A 37 -12.11 29.10 -5.30
N PRO A 38 -12.71 30.22 -4.82
CA PRO A 38 -13.00 31.37 -5.67
C PRO A 38 -11.79 31.92 -6.45
N SER A 39 -10.57 31.69 -5.96
CA SER A 39 -9.32 32.05 -6.64
C SER A 39 -8.78 30.97 -7.59
N GLY A 40 -9.54 29.89 -7.83
CA GLY A 40 -9.16 28.77 -8.70
C GLY A 40 -8.24 27.74 -8.05
N ARG A 41 -7.69 28.01 -6.85
CA ARG A 41 -6.80 27.06 -6.16
C ARG A 41 -7.57 25.86 -5.62
N ARG A 42 -6.99 24.65 -5.74
CA ARG A 42 -7.52 23.40 -5.17
C ARG A 42 -6.63 22.94 -4.01
N ALA A 43 -7.24 22.51 -2.91
CA ALA A 43 -6.52 21.93 -1.78
C ALA A 43 -6.45 20.41 -1.93
N ARG A 44 -5.30 19.80 -1.61
CA ARG A 44 -5.19 18.32 -1.52
C ARG A 44 -5.97 17.85 -0.31
N LEU A 45 -6.84 16.86 -0.47
CA LEU A 45 -7.60 16.30 0.63
C LEU A 45 -6.72 15.28 1.38
N PRO A 46 -6.69 15.31 2.71
CA PRO A 46 -6.01 14.28 3.48
C PRO A 46 -6.85 13.00 3.50
N VAL A 47 -6.17 11.86 3.58
CA VAL A 47 -6.75 10.60 4.05
C VAL A 47 -6.33 10.36 5.50
N ASP A 48 -7.08 9.60 6.28
CA ASP A 48 -6.75 9.43 7.70
C ASP A 48 -5.40 8.73 7.89
N SER A 49 -5.16 7.63 7.16
CA SER A 49 -3.84 6.98 7.10
C SER A 49 -3.65 6.12 5.86
N CYS A 50 -2.40 6.02 5.40
CA CYS A 50 -1.98 5.19 4.27
C CYS A 50 -0.88 4.20 4.72
N TRP A 51 -0.96 2.94 4.28
CA TRP A 51 0.05 1.90 4.48
C TRP A 51 0.60 1.48 3.10
N PRO A 52 1.67 2.13 2.62
CA PRO A 52 2.23 1.85 1.30
C PRO A 52 2.64 0.39 1.10
N GLY A 53 3.14 -0.27 2.14
CA GLY A 53 3.51 -1.69 2.12
C GLY A 53 2.34 -2.62 1.78
N HIS A 54 1.13 -2.23 2.16
CA HIS A 54 -0.10 -2.97 1.89
C HIS A 54 -0.93 -2.36 0.76
N GLY A 55 -0.47 -1.27 0.13
CA GLY A 55 -1.24 -0.57 -0.90
C GLY A 55 -2.62 -0.09 -0.39
N LEU A 56 -2.71 0.23 0.90
CA LEU A 56 -3.98 0.38 1.62
C LEU A 56 -4.13 1.80 2.17
N VAL A 57 -5.33 2.35 2.05
CA VAL A 57 -5.80 3.54 2.77
C VAL A 57 -6.90 3.12 3.73
N VAL A 58 -6.83 3.58 4.98
CA VAL A 58 -7.90 3.41 5.96
C VAL A 58 -8.50 4.77 6.29
N GLU A 59 -9.83 4.85 6.28
CA GLU A 59 -10.62 5.99 6.75
C GLU A 59 -11.46 5.54 7.95
N TYR A 60 -11.37 6.25 9.08
CA TYR A 60 -12.24 6.04 10.24
C TYR A 60 -13.38 7.06 10.23
N ARG A 61 -14.59 6.60 9.90
CA ARG A 61 -15.77 7.46 9.79
C ARG A 61 -16.65 7.33 11.02
N GLU A 62 -16.60 8.35 11.88
CA GLU A 62 -17.51 8.46 13.02
C GLU A 62 -18.99 8.50 12.58
N ILE A 63 -19.90 8.11 13.47
CA ILE A 63 -21.34 8.21 13.19
C ILE A 63 -21.67 9.69 13.02
N GLN A 64 -22.14 10.06 11.83
CA GLN A 64 -22.79 11.34 11.62
C GLN A 64 -24.13 11.32 12.37
N HIS A 65 -24.16 11.93 13.56
CA HIS A 65 -25.43 12.23 14.20
C HIS A 65 -26.17 13.22 13.31
N ASP A 66 -27.39 12.86 12.88
CA ASP A 66 -28.35 13.65 12.08
C ASP A 66 -28.60 15.07 12.65
N ARG A 67 -27.60 15.94 12.58
CA ARG A 67 -27.72 17.36 12.85
C ARG A 67 -27.43 18.08 11.54
N PRO A 68 -28.37 18.88 11.02
CA PRO A 68 -28.11 19.70 9.85
C PRO A 68 -27.00 20.69 10.22
N VAL A 69 -25.78 20.43 9.75
CA VAL A 69 -24.66 21.35 9.91
C VAL A 69 -24.95 22.59 9.07
N THR A 70 -25.01 23.73 9.76
CA THR A 70 -25.43 25.02 9.21
C THR A 70 -24.42 25.59 8.21
N PHE A 71 -24.90 25.83 6.99
CA PHE A 71 -24.64 26.99 6.13
C PHE A 71 -23.22 27.32 5.62
N PHE A 72 -22.13 26.64 6.01
CA PHE A 72 -20.81 26.90 5.42
C PHE A 72 -19.88 25.69 5.21
N ASP A 73 -20.36 24.46 5.42
CA ASP A 73 -19.57 23.27 5.16
C ASP A 73 -19.91 22.64 3.81
N LYS A 74 -18.88 22.45 2.99
CA LYS A 74 -19.00 21.60 1.80
C LYS A 74 -19.37 20.21 2.29
N PRO A 75 -20.37 19.53 1.70
CA PRO A 75 -20.91 18.30 2.28
C PRO A 75 -19.80 17.24 2.35
N GLU A 76 -19.48 16.77 3.56
CA GLU A 76 -18.45 15.73 3.81
C GLU A 76 -18.67 14.51 2.89
N ALA A 77 -19.94 14.16 2.65
CA ALA A 77 -20.35 13.11 1.72
C ALA A 77 -19.78 13.25 0.30
N LEU A 78 -19.58 14.47 -0.21
CA LEU A 78 -18.97 14.71 -1.53
C LEU A 78 -17.50 14.30 -1.55
N TYR A 79 -16.77 14.56 -0.46
CA TYR A 79 -15.35 14.22 -0.36
C TYR A 79 -15.13 12.75 -0.01
N ASP A 80 -16.04 12.15 0.76
CA ASP A 80 -16.06 10.71 0.97
C ASP A 80 -16.29 9.95 -0.33
N ALA A 81 -17.30 10.33 -1.11
CA ALA A 81 -17.56 9.76 -2.44
C ALA A 81 -16.36 9.94 -3.38
N ARG A 82 -15.63 11.07 -3.26
CA ARG A 82 -14.42 11.31 -4.05
C ARG A 82 -13.26 10.40 -3.64
N ARG A 83 -13.07 10.14 -2.34
CA ARG A 83 -12.08 9.16 -1.85
C ARG A 83 -12.43 7.76 -2.32
N GLU A 84 -13.68 7.36 -2.20
CA GLU A 84 -14.20 6.06 -2.65
C GLU A 84 -13.99 5.82 -4.14
N ALA A 85 -14.12 6.85 -4.97
CA ALA A 85 -13.88 6.73 -6.40
C ALA A 85 -12.38 6.77 -6.75
N LEU A 86 -11.63 7.73 -6.19
CA LEU A 86 -10.27 8.01 -6.66
C LEU A 86 -9.20 7.10 -6.05
N ILE A 87 -9.34 6.64 -4.81
CA ILE A 87 -8.33 5.76 -4.19
C ILE A 87 -8.21 4.44 -4.96
N PRO A 88 -9.31 3.69 -5.22
CA PRO A 88 -9.26 2.49 -6.07
C PRO A 88 -8.80 2.76 -7.50
N ALA A 89 -9.24 3.88 -8.11
CA ALA A 89 -8.85 4.24 -9.46
C ALA A 89 -7.33 4.49 -9.61
N ASN A 90 -6.62 4.74 -8.51
CA ASN A 90 -5.18 4.93 -8.47
C ASN A 90 -4.43 3.70 -7.91
N GLY A 91 -5.05 2.52 -7.94
CA GLY A 91 -4.41 1.25 -7.59
C GLY A 91 -4.19 1.04 -6.08
N LEU A 92 -4.88 1.81 -5.24
CA LEU A 92 -4.87 1.65 -3.78
C LEU A 92 -6.20 1.10 -3.32
N GLU A 93 -6.17 0.27 -2.29
CA GLU A 93 -7.39 -0.19 -1.65
C GLU A 93 -7.89 0.83 -0.62
N LEU A 94 -9.19 1.06 -0.57
CA LEU A 94 -9.84 1.81 0.49
C LEU A 94 -10.58 0.87 1.45
N LEU A 95 -10.24 0.96 2.74
CA LEU A 95 -11.00 0.35 3.84
C LEU A 95 -11.62 1.45 4.71
N VAL A 96 -12.95 1.46 4.80
CA VAL A 96 -13.67 2.36 5.70
C VAL A 96 -14.03 1.58 6.96
N ILE A 97 -13.66 2.12 8.13
CA ILE A 97 -13.98 1.57 9.44
C ILE A 97 -14.91 2.54 10.16
N ARG A 98 -15.98 2.03 10.74
CA ARG A 98 -16.96 2.82 11.49
C ARG A 98 -16.99 2.36 12.95
N PRO A 99 -17.44 3.20 13.89
CA PRO A 99 -17.64 2.79 15.28
C PRO A 99 -18.50 1.53 15.42
N ALA A 100 -19.51 1.38 14.54
CA ALA A 100 -20.42 0.23 14.54
C ALA A 100 -19.75 -1.10 14.15
N ASP A 101 -18.56 -1.06 13.53
CA ASP A 101 -17.78 -2.26 13.25
C ASP A 101 -17.05 -2.77 14.51
N LEU A 102 -16.83 -1.89 15.50
CA LEU A 102 -16.05 -2.12 16.71
C LEU A 102 -16.93 -2.10 17.97
N ALA A 103 -16.32 -2.36 19.12
CA ALA A 103 -17.02 -2.24 20.40
C ALA A 103 -17.27 -0.75 20.71
N ALA A 104 -18.46 -0.24 20.40
CA ALA A 104 -18.87 1.15 20.61
C ALA A 104 -20.13 1.30 21.48
N ASP A 105 -20.25 2.43 22.17
CA ASP A 105 -21.48 2.83 22.86
C ASP A 105 -22.57 3.27 21.86
N SER A 106 -23.81 3.43 22.33
CA SER A 106 -24.94 3.86 21.50
C SER A 106 -24.79 5.29 20.95
N ARG A 107 -23.78 6.05 21.36
CA ARG A 107 -23.45 7.39 20.88
C ARG A 107 -22.33 7.37 19.84
N GLY A 108 -21.80 6.20 19.51
CA GLY A 108 -20.74 6.02 18.51
C GLY A 108 -19.33 6.22 19.05
N ARG A 109 -19.12 6.22 20.37
CA ARG A 109 -17.78 6.29 20.97
C ARG A 109 -17.26 4.90 21.28
N LEU A 110 -15.99 4.65 21.00
CA LEU A 110 -15.38 3.35 21.25
C LEU A 110 -15.27 3.06 22.75
N LEU A 111 -15.63 1.83 23.12
CA LEU A 111 -15.38 1.24 24.42
C LEU A 111 -13.91 0.82 24.59
N ARG A 112 -13.15 0.76 23.48
CA ARG A 112 -11.73 0.41 23.40
C ARG A 112 -11.42 -0.94 24.04
N VAL A 113 -12.17 -1.96 23.61
CA VAL A 113 -11.99 -3.35 24.05
C VAL A 113 -10.91 -3.98 23.17
N ARG A 114 -9.66 -3.66 23.47
CA ARG A 114 -8.48 -3.94 22.63
C ARG A 114 -8.46 -5.29 21.94
N GLU A 115 -8.62 -6.39 22.68
CA GLU A 115 -8.57 -7.75 22.10
C GLU A 115 -9.72 -8.00 21.11
N ALA A 116 -10.93 -7.50 21.42
CA ALA A 116 -12.08 -7.63 20.53
C ALA A 116 -11.91 -6.76 19.28
N ASP A 117 -11.43 -5.52 19.45
CA ASP A 117 -11.18 -4.59 18.35
C ASP A 117 -10.09 -5.14 17.42
N LEU A 118 -8.98 -5.66 17.97
CA LEU A 118 -7.91 -6.31 17.18
C LEU A 118 -8.44 -7.51 16.39
N ALA A 119 -9.32 -8.33 16.96
CA ALA A 119 -9.91 -9.46 16.26
C ALA A 119 -10.76 -9.01 15.06
N VAL A 120 -11.56 -7.95 15.22
CA VAL A 120 -12.33 -7.36 14.12
C VAL A 120 -11.40 -6.79 13.05
N LEU A 121 -10.42 -5.97 13.45
CA LEU A 121 -9.51 -5.30 12.53
C LEU A 121 -8.69 -6.30 11.71
N ARG A 122 -8.19 -7.38 12.33
CA ARG A 122 -7.52 -8.48 11.60
C ARG A 122 -8.40 -9.07 10.51
N ARG A 123 -9.69 -9.28 10.78
CA ARG A 123 -10.64 -9.80 9.79
C ARG A 123 -10.90 -8.79 8.66
N LEU A 124 -11.12 -7.51 9.00
CA LEU A 124 -11.39 -6.47 8.01
C LEU A 124 -10.17 -6.25 7.08
N LEU A 125 -8.97 -6.16 7.66
CA LEU A 125 -7.72 -6.01 6.94
C LEU A 125 -7.39 -7.25 6.09
N ALA A 126 -7.61 -8.46 6.61
CA ALA A 126 -7.45 -9.68 5.80
C ALA A 126 -8.44 -9.74 4.63
N THR A 127 -9.68 -9.25 4.81
CA THR A 127 -10.66 -9.17 3.72
C THR A 127 -10.26 -8.14 2.68
N ALA A 128 -9.62 -7.05 3.10
CA ALA A 128 -9.04 -6.08 2.20
C ALA A 128 -7.89 -6.73 1.39
N GLU A 129 -6.91 -7.34 2.06
CA GLU A 129 -5.84 -8.07 1.37
C GLU A 129 -6.34 -9.22 0.48
N HIS A 130 -7.49 -9.86 0.78
CA HIS A 130 -8.04 -10.89 -0.10
C HIS A 130 -8.66 -10.34 -1.39
N ARG A 131 -8.90 -9.03 -1.49
CA ARG A 131 -9.26 -8.37 -2.74
C ARG A 131 -8.08 -8.20 -3.69
N LEU A 132 -6.86 -8.65 -3.35
CA LEU A 132 -5.78 -8.86 -4.32
C LEU A 132 -6.28 -9.86 -5.39
N THR A 133 -6.51 -9.35 -6.60
CA THR A 133 -7.29 -10.06 -7.62
C THR A 133 -6.46 -10.97 -8.49
N THR A 134 -5.15 -10.75 -8.55
CA THR A 134 -4.23 -11.50 -9.41
C THR A 134 -3.10 -12.14 -8.63
N ASP A 135 -2.43 -13.12 -9.24
CA ASP A 135 -1.22 -13.69 -8.64
C ASP A 135 -0.06 -12.67 -8.58
N GLU A 136 -0.03 -11.69 -9.48
CA GLU A 136 0.93 -10.59 -9.44
C GLU A 136 0.71 -9.71 -8.21
N ASP A 137 -0.55 -9.36 -7.91
CA ASP A 137 -0.93 -8.64 -6.69
C ASP A 137 -0.44 -9.38 -5.43
N ARG A 138 -0.61 -10.72 -5.40
CA ARG A 138 -0.07 -11.57 -4.33
C ARG A 138 1.45 -11.48 -4.24
N VAL A 139 2.16 -11.61 -5.36
CA VAL A 139 3.63 -11.55 -5.41
C VAL A 139 4.14 -10.22 -4.88
N VAL A 140 3.53 -9.10 -5.30
CA VAL A 140 3.86 -7.75 -4.82
C VAL A 140 3.63 -7.65 -3.31
N ALA A 141 2.45 -8.05 -2.82
CA ALA A 141 2.08 -7.94 -1.41
C ALA A 141 3.02 -8.78 -0.52
N VAL A 142 3.31 -10.01 -0.91
CA VAL A 142 4.24 -10.90 -0.20
C VAL A 142 5.64 -10.29 -0.14
N PHE A 143 6.12 -9.73 -1.25
CA PHE A 143 7.44 -9.13 -1.30
C PHE A 143 7.55 -7.84 -0.47
N ARG A 144 6.54 -6.97 -0.50
CA ARG A 144 6.50 -5.76 0.35
C ARG A 144 6.50 -6.10 1.84
N ARG A 145 5.69 -7.08 2.27
CA ARG A 145 5.70 -7.57 3.66
C ARG A 145 7.05 -8.17 4.05
N TRP A 146 7.68 -8.91 3.15
CA TRP A 146 9.03 -9.41 3.38
C TRP A 146 10.02 -8.26 3.56
N LEU A 147 10.00 -7.23 2.72
CA LEU A 147 10.83 -6.03 2.86
C LEU A 147 10.63 -5.37 4.24
N ILE A 148 9.38 -5.16 4.67
CA ILE A 148 9.04 -4.61 5.99
C ILE A 148 9.64 -5.46 7.12
N SER A 149 9.47 -6.79 7.06
CA SER A 149 10.04 -7.71 8.04
C SER A 149 11.58 -7.67 8.11
N ARG A 150 12.23 -7.17 7.06
CA ARG A 150 13.68 -6.95 6.97
C ARG A 150 14.09 -5.52 7.32
N GLY A 151 13.19 -4.72 7.87
CA GLY A 151 13.43 -3.35 8.31
C GLY A 151 13.48 -2.33 7.17
N TRP A 152 12.92 -2.65 6.00
CA TRP A 152 12.71 -1.66 4.95
C TRP A 152 11.42 -0.89 5.18
N THR A 153 11.41 0.38 4.84
CA THR A 153 10.20 1.20 4.77
C THR A 153 9.65 1.14 3.36
N ALA A 154 8.47 0.56 3.17
CA ALA A 154 7.78 0.64 1.90
C ALA A 154 7.34 2.08 1.62
N VAL A 155 7.42 2.50 0.36
CA VAL A 155 6.98 3.83 -0.06
C VAL A 155 6.10 3.70 -1.28
N LEU A 156 5.22 4.67 -1.49
CA LEU A 156 4.52 4.75 -2.76
C LEU A 156 5.54 4.98 -3.88
N PRO A 157 5.48 4.21 -4.98
CA PRO A 157 6.48 4.33 -6.01
C PRO A 157 6.52 5.73 -6.64
N THR A 158 7.73 6.21 -6.87
CA THR A 158 7.99 7.52 -7.49
C THR A 158 7.52 7.52 -8.95
N ASP A 159 7.67 6.39 -9.63
CA ASP A 159 7.12 6.14 -10.96
C ASP A 159 5.87 5.24 -10.82
N HIS A 160 4.73 5.74 -11.29
CA HIS A 160 3.41 5.10 -11.16
C HIS A 160 3.27 3.75 -11.87
N HIS A 161 4.21 3.37 -12.74
CA HIS A 161 4.25 2.04 -13.35
C HIS A 161 5.13 1.07 -12.57
N THR A 162 5.79 1.50 -11.50
CA THR A 162 6.63 0.63 -10.67
C THR A 162 5.77 -0.13 -9.67
N ASP A 163 5.99 -1.44 -9.55
CA ASP A 163 5.20 -2.25 -8.62
C ASP A 163 5.69 -2.13 -7.18
N ILE A 164 7.00 -2.04 -6.96
CA ILE A 164 7.61 -2.09 -5.63
C ILE A 164 8.61 -0.95 -5.47
N GLU A 165 8.51 -0.20 -4.39
CA GLU A 165 9.55 0.72 -3.95
C GLU A 165 9.70 0.70 -2.43
N ALA A 166 10.95 0.63 -1.96
CA ALA A 166 11.25 0.67 -0.53
C ALA A 166 12.61 1.31 -0.25
N VAL A 167 12.75 1.91 0.94
CA VAL A 167 13.98 2.59 1.37
C VAL A 167 14.46 2.10 2.74
N ARG A 168 15.78 2.10 2.94
CA ARG A 168 16.43 1.73 4.21
C ARG A 168 17.84 2.29 4.27
N ASP A 169 18.17 3.07 5.29
CA ASP A 169 19.54 3.59 5.53
C ASP A 169 20.19 4.24 4.29
N GLY A 170 19.44 5.06 3.55
CA GLY A 170 19.92 5.71 2.31
C GLY A 170 20.02 4.78 1.09
N ARG A 171 19.65 3.51 1.23
CA ARG A 171 19.49 2.54 0.15
C ARG A 171 18.05 2.53 -0.33
N ARG A 172 17.88 2.19 -1.60
CA ARG A 172 16.58 2.09 -2.27
C ARG A 172 16.47 0.78 -3.03
N ILE A 173 15.30 0.17 -3.01
CA ILE A 173 14.93 -0.95 -3.87
C ILE A 173 13.78 -0.51 -4.76
N VAL A 174 13.90 -0.78 -6.06
CA VAL A 174 12.86 -0.60 -7.08
C VAL A 174 12.60 -1.95 -7.71
N GLY A 175 11.36 -2.42 -7.70
CA GLY A 175 11.02 -3.75 -8.17
C GLY A 175 9.95 -3.77 -9.25
N GLU A 176 10.08 -4.74 -10.15
CA GLU A 176 9.01 -5.23 -11.01
C GLU A 176 8.61 -6.63 -10.52
N ALA A 177 7.31 -6.87 -10.41
CA ALA A 177 6.74 -8.17 -10.12
C ALA A 177 6.10 -8.79 -11.36
N LYS A 178 6.05 -10.12 -11.39
CA LYS A 178 5.18 -10.88 -12.30
C LYS A 178 4.47 -11.97 -11.54
N GLY A 179 3.22 -12.25 -11.91
CA GLY A 179 2.45 -13.38 -11.41
C GLY A 179 2.67 -14.68 -12.19
N ARG A 180 1.98 -15.74 -11.78
CA ARG A 180 1.91 -17.01 -12.51
C ARG A 180 1.25 -16.81 -13.88
N THR A 181 1.85 -17.40 -14.91
CA THR A 181 1.46 -17.25 -16.30
C THR A 181 1.71 -18.53 -17.11
N LYS A 182 1.12 -18.62 -18.30
CA LYS A 182 1.41 -19.70 -19.26
C LYS A 182 2.72 -19.44 -20.04
N GLU A 183 3.16 -18.19 -20.13
CA GLU A 183 4.33 -17.78 -20.92
C GLU A 183 5.39 -17.05 -20.07
N PRO A 184 5.97 -17.70 -19.04
CA PRO A 184 6.88 -17.05 -18.10
C PRO A 184 8.13 -16.46 -18.75
N GLY A 185 8.51 -16.95 -19.93
CA GLY A 185 9.59 -16.38 -20.73
C GLY A 185 9.31 -14.97 -21.22
N VAL A 186 8.15 -14.77 -21.85
CA VAL A 186 7.71 -13.48 -22.40
C VAL A 186 7.54 -12.48 -21.27
N ASP A 187 6.89 -12.89 -20.18
CA ASP A 187 6.65 -12.01 -19.04
C ASP A 187 7.96 -11.59 -18.35
N ALA A 188 8.96 -12.49 -18.27
CA ALA A 188 10.29 -12.13 -17.76
C ALA A 188 11.01 -11.11 -18.66
N ASP A 189 10.95 -11.28 -19.98
CA ASP A 189 11.58 -10.35 -20.93
C ASP A 189 10.91 -8.96 -20.88
N ILE A 190 9.57 -8.94 -20.78
CA ILE A 190 8.79 -7.72 -20.55
C ILE A 190 9.22 -7.07 -19.23
N ALA A 191 9.29 -7.84 -18.14
CA ALA A 191 9.65 -7.33 -16.82
C ALA A 191 11.05 -6.73 -16.80
N TYR A 192 12.04 -7.36 -17.42
CA TYR A 192 13.38 -6.79 -17.59
C TYR A 192 13.32 -5.49 -18.40
N GLY A 193 12.64 -5.47 -19.53
CA GLY A 193 12.50 -4.26 -20.35
C GLY A 193 11.84 -3.11 -19.59
N GLN A 194 10.80 -3.39 -18.81
CA GLN A 194 10.13 -2.42 -17.95
C GLN A 194 11.07 -1.93 -16.82
N LEU A 195 11.77 -2.82 -16.14
CA LEU A 195 12.71 -2.48 -15.08
C LEU A 195 13.85 -1.58 -15.60
N LEU A 196 14.42 -1.92 -16.76
CA LEU A 196 15.48 -1.13 -17.42
C LEU A 196 15.03 0.30 -17.75
N ARG A 197 13.78 0.49 -18.19
CA ARG A 197 13.22 1.83 -18.46
C ARG A 197 13.11 2.69 -17.20
N ARG A 198 13.01 2.07 -16.03
CA ARG A 198 12.89 2.73 -14.73
C ARG A 198 14.23 2.95 -14.03
N MET A 199 15.33 2.52 -14.65
CA MET A 199 16.69 2.77 -14.14
C MET A 199 17.15 4.21 -14.41
N THR A 200 16.39 5.18 -13.93
CA THR A 200 16.69 6.61 -14.07
C THR A 200 17.61 7.12 -12.96
N ASP A 201 17.73 6.37 -11.87
CA ASP A 201 18.61 6.66 -10.75
C ASP A 201 19.95 5.93 -10.92
N THR A 202 21.01 6.74 -11.09
CA THR A 202 22.39 6.28 -11.23
C THR A 202 23.11 6.13 -9.88
N SER A 203 22.47 6.49 -8.76
CA SER A 203 23.05 6.31 -7.42
C SER A 203 23.40 4.86 -7.17
N GLU A 204 24.62 4.58 -6.71
CA GLU A 204 25.10 3.24 -6.34
C GLU A 204 24.27 2.58 -5.21
N THR A 205 23.50 3.38 -4.46
CA THR A 205 22.69 2.91 -3.33
C THR A 205 21.33 2.32 -3.75
N THR A 206 20.96 2.44 -5.03
CA THR A 206 19.73 1.86 -5.59
C THR A 206 19.98 0.47 -6.17
N ARG A 207 19.19 -0.51 -5.74
CA ARG A 207 19.15 -1.86 -6.32
C ARG A 207 17.80 -2.09 -6.99
N TYR A 208 17.82 -2.90 -8.03
CA TYR A 208 16.64 -3.25 -8.80
C TYR A 208 16.24 -4.69 -8.51
N ALA A 209 14.95 -4.97 -8.40
CA ALA A 209 14.44 -6.29 -8.07
C ALA A 209 13.51 -6.80 -9.18
N LEU A 210 13.75 -8.03 -9.65
CA LEU A 210 12.78 -8.75 -10.44
C LEU A 210 12.18 -9.86 -9.57
N VAL A 211 10.90 -9.75 -9.25
CA VAL A 211 10.21 -10.62 -8.30
C VAL A 211 9.23 -11.52 -9.05
N VAL A 212 9.39 -12.83 -8.94
CA VAL A 212 8.59 -13.80 -9.71
C VAL A 212 8.16 -14.97 -8.84
N PRO A 213 7.05 -15.66 -9.16
CA PRO A 213 6.72 -16.93 -8.53
C PRO A 213 7.76 -18.00 -8.88
N THR A 214 7.79 -19.10 -8.12
CA THR A 214 8.64 -20.27 -8.41
C THR A 214 8.57 -20.72 -9.87
N SER A 215 7.39 -20.70 -10.49
CA SER A 215 7.20 -21.08 -11.89
C SER A 215 7.89 -20.15 -12.90
N GLY A 216 8.10 -18.87 -12.55
CA GLY A 216 8.79 -17.86 -13.38
C GLY A 216 10.31 -17.83 -13.19
N LEU A 217 10.83 -18.47 -12.12
CA LEU A 217 12.22 -18.34 -11.70
C LEU A 217 13.24 -18.72 -12.78
N ARG A 218 12.99 -19.81 -13.50
CA ARG A 218 13.88 -20.26 -14.59
C ARG A 218 13.94 -19.23 -15.73
N ALA A 219 12.82 -18.57 -16.05
CA ALA A 219 12.76 -17.55 -17.09
C ALA A 219 13.47 -16.26 -16.64
N ALA A 220 13.22 -15.81 -15.41
CA ALA A 220 13.88 -14.65 -14.83
C ALA A 220 15.42 -14.78 -14.77
N ARG A 221 15.95 -16.01 -14.72
CA ARG A 221 17.40 -16.30 -14.73
C ARG A 221 18.03 -16.41 -16.13
N ARG A 222 17.27 -16.21 -17.21
CA ARG A 222 17.84 -16.24 -18.58
C ARG A 222 18.84 -15.12 -18.83
N VAL A 223 18.65 -13.96 -18.19
CA VAL A 223 19.65 -12.89 -18.18
C VAL A 223 20.83 -13.34 -17.29
N PRO A 224 22.05 -13.41 -17.83
CA PRO A 224 23.20 -13.93 -17.08
C PRO A 224 23.50 -13.13 -15.80
N VAL A 225 23.97 -13.83 -14.76
CA VAL A 225 24.37 -13.22 -13.48
C VAL A 225 25.30 -12.02 -13.67
N ALA A 226 26.30 -12.11 -14.55
CA ALA A 226 27.24 -11.02 -14.79
C ALA A 226 26.55 -9.73 -15.27
N VAL A 227 25.54 -9.85 -16.14
CA VAL A 227 24.75 -8.72 -16.63
C VAL A 227 23.88 -8.15 -15.51
N ARG A 228 23.20 -9.03 -14.77
CA ARG A 228 22.36 -8.61 -13.62
C ARG A 228 23.17 -7.89 -12.55
N HIS A 229 24.38 -8.37 -12.26
CA HIS A 229 25.29 -7.75 -11.29
C HIS A 229 25.72 -6.34 -11.73
N VAL A 230 26.12 -6.16 -12.99
CA VAL A 230 26.47 -4.84 -13.55
C VAL A 230 25.31 -3.86 -13.45
N LEU A 231 24.09 -4.34 -13.72
CA LEU A 231 22.87 -3.53 -13.66
C LEU A 231 22.25 -3.46 -12.25
N ARG A 232 22.86 -4.12 -11.26
CA ARG A 232 22.41 -4.20 -9.87
C ARG A 232 20.97 -4.73 -9.75
N ILE A 233 20.63 -5.70 -10.59
CA ILE A 233 19.36 -6.41 -10.58
C ILE A 233 19.50 -7.69 -9.76
N ASP A 234 18.70 -7.81 -8.71
CA ASP A 234 18.54 -9.05 -7.96
C ASP A 234 17.23 -9.73 -8.37
N VAL A 235 17.25 -11.06 -8.51
CA VAL A 235 16.01 -11.82 -8.73
C VAL A 235 15.55 -12.40 -7.40
N TYR A 236 14.25 -12.29 -7.13
CA TYR A 236 13.62 -12.87 -5.95
C TYR A 236 12.52 -13.85 -6.36
N GLU A 237 12.49 -14.98 -5.68
CA GLU A 237 11.43 -15.97 -5.76
C GLU A 237 10.41 -15.70 -4.67
N VAL A 238 9.14 -15.63 -5.06
CA VAL A 238 8.00 -15.80 -4.16
C VAL A 238 7.48 -17.22 -4.30
N THR A 239 7.65 -18.02 -3.25
CA THR A 239 7.24 -19.42 -3.23
C THR A 239 5.72 -19.58 -3.17
N ASP A 240 5.24 -20.80 -3.46
CA ASP A 240 3.81 -21.12 -3.39
C ASP A 240 3.24 -21.03 -1.96
N THR A 241 4.10 -21.08 -0.93
CA THR A 241 3.74 -20.89 0.48
C THR A 241 4.06 -19.48 0.98
N ASP A 242 4.10 -18.49 0.08
CA ASP A 242 4.33 -17.06 0.39
C ASP A 242 5.65 -16.74 1.13
N GLY A 243 6.65 -17.62 1.02
CA GLY A 243 8.02 -17.33 1.42
C GLY A 243 8.79 -16.59 0.32
N VAL A 244 9.65 -15.64 0.69
CA VAL A 244 10.53 -14.91 -0.24
C VAL A 244 11.97 -15.39 -0.11
N ARG A 245 12.62 -15.67 -1.24
CA ARG A 245 14.02 -16.09 -1.29
C ARG A 245 14.78 -15.31 -2.36
N PRO A 246 16.00 -14.80 -2.08
CA PRO A 246 16.87 -14.34 -3.14
C PRO A 246 17.21 -15.54 -4.02
N ALA A 247 17.06 -15.36 -5.32
CA ALA A 247 17.43 -16.35 -6.29
C ALA A 247 18.97 -16.36 -6.40
N ALA A 248 19.64 -17.10 -5.51
CA ALA A 248 21.09 -17.27 -5.54
C ALA A 248 21.59 -17.59 -6.95
N ASP A 249 22.70 -16.99 -7.34
CA ASP A 249 23.30 -17.18 -8.66
C ASP A 249 23.74 -18.63 -8.92
#